data_AF-A0A7H4NX17-F1
#
_entry.id   AF-A0A7H4NX17-F1
#
_cell.length_a   1.000
_cell.length_b   1.000
_cell.length_c   1.000
_cell.angle_alpha   90.00
_cell.angle_beta   90.00
_cell.angle_gamma   90.00
#
_symmetry.space_group_name_H-M   'P 1'
#
loop_
_entity.id
_entity.type
_entity.pdbx_description
1 polymer ?
#
loop_
_entity_poly.entity_id
_entity_poly.type
_entity_poly.pdbx_seq_one_letter_code
_entity_poly.pdbx_strand_id
1 'polypeptide(L)'
;MAHPDARLPKNILNSFGEEAYAEFDKELYIKLHGQAAYDEKFGDLEAIGCWGTWEPCHKQMLGHGIVGVENLGGNLDKVSGKRFRFFCFPLRWYLGDGSMVRCVAEIDEDDMNNVPERTYSYGGCI
;
A
#
# COMPACT_ATOMS: atom_id res chain seq x y z
N MET A 1 -19.15 -0.15 -5.65
CA MET A 1 -19.27 -1.49 -6.28
C MET A 1 -18.00 -1.66 -7.11
N ALA A 2 -17.12 -2.60 -6.75
CA ALA A 2 -15.88 -2.81 -7.51
C ALA A 2 -16.22 -3.24 -8.95
N HIS A 3 -15.51 -2.69 -9.93
CA HIS A 3 -15.76 -3.03 -11.34
C HIS A 3 -15.45 -4.53 -11.54
N PRO A 4 -16.38 -5.33 -12.09
CA PRO A 4 -16.20 -6.78 -12.26
C PRO A 4 -15.10 -7.19 -13.25
N ASP A 5 -14.36 -6.21 -13.79
CA ASP A 5 -13.31 -6.39 -14.80
C ASP A 5 -12.01 -5.65 -14.42
N ALA A 6 -11.77 -5.46 -13.13
CA ALA A 6 -10.56 -4.80 -12.64
C ALA A 6 -9.35 -5.78 -12.65
N ARG A 7 -9.14 -6.48 -13.77
CA ARG A 7 -7.99 -7.36 -13.97
C ARG A 7 -6.80 -6.53 -14.42
N LEU A 8 -5.62 -6.89 -13.93
CA LEU A 8 -4.39 -6.32 -14.47
C LEU A 8 -4.27 -6.68 -15.97
N PRO A 9 -3.66 -5.82 -16.80
CA PRO A 9 -3.50 -6.16 -18.20
C PRO A 9 -2.56 -7.36 -18.36
N LYS A 10 -2.81 -8.19 -19.38
CA LYS A 10 -2.09 -9.46 -19.60
C LYS A 10 -0.58 -9.30 -19.81
N ASN A 11 -0.10 -8.10 -20.11
CA ASN A 11 1.34 -7.83 -20.18
C ASN A 11 2.03 -8.00 -18.82
N ILE A 12 1.34 -7.73 -17.71
CA ILE A 12 1.85 -7.95 -16.34
C ILE A 12 2.14 -9.43 -16.13
N LEU A 13 1.22 -10.30 -16.55
CA LEU A 13 1.39 -11.75 -16.45
C LEU A 13 2.67 -12.21 -17.16
N ASN A 14 2.93 -11.68 -18.35
CA ASN A 14 4.12 -12.03 -19.12
C ASN A 14 5.43 -11.54 -18.46
N SER A 15 5.38 -10.41 -17.74
CA SER A 15 6.56 -9.81 -17.12
C SER A 15 6.89 -10.40 -15.74
N PHE A 16 5.88 -10.82 -14.97
CA PHE A 16 6.04 -11.19 -13.56
C PHE A 16 5.58 -12.62 -13.23
N GLY A 17 4.95 -13.33 -14.17
CA GLY A 17 4.52 -14.71 -14.01
C GLY A 17 3.14 -14.88 -13.37
N GLU A 18 2.62 -16.11 -13.44
CA GLU A 18 1.27 -16.48 -12.96
C GLU A 18 1.11 -16.26 -11.47
N GLU A 19 2.12 -16.60 -10.65
CA GLU A 19 2.13 -16.41 -9.20
C GLU A 19 1.91 -14.94 -8.80
N ALA A 20 2.71 -14.02 -9.35
CA ALA A 20 2.58 -12.60 -9.03
C ALA A 20 1.26 -12.01 -9.54
N TYR A 21 0.77 -12.48 -10.68
CA TYR A 21 -0.49 -12.03 -11.24
C TYR A 21 -1.71 -12.54 -10.44
N ALA A 22 -1.62 -13.75 -9.88
CA ALA A 22 -2.68 -14.38 -9.11
C ALA A 22 -3.10 -13.55 -7.89
N GLU A 23 -2.18 -12.82 -7.27
CA GLU A 23 -2.48 -11.89 -6.17
C GLU A 23 -3.50 -10.79 -6.54
N PHE A 24 -3.69 -10.53 -7.83
CA PHE A 24 -4.63 -9.54 -8.37
C PHE A 24 -5.83 -10.18 -9.10
N ASP A 25 -5.84 -11.50 -9.29
CA ASP A 25 -6.88 -12.22 -10.02
C ASP A 25 -7.39 -13.42 -9.22
N LYS A 26 -8.62 -13.30 -8.71
CA LYS A 26 -9.29 -14.33 -7.89
C LYS A 26 -9.34 -15.70 -8.56
N GLU A 27 -9.66 -15.75 -9.85
CA GLU A 27 -9.81 -17.00 -10.59
C GLU A 27 -8.46 -17.71 -10.70
N LEU A 28 -7.39 -16.96 -11.03
CA LEU A 28 -6.04 -17.50 -11.08
C LEU A 28 -5.52 -17.90 -9.70
N TYR A 29 -5.77 -17.10 -8.66
CA TYR A 29 -5.39 -17.44 -7.28
C TYR A 29 -6.00 -18.76 -6.83
N ILE A 30 -7.31 -18.94 -7.02
CA ILE A 30 -7.99 -20.18 -6.66
C ILE A 30 -7.47 -21.35 -7.51
N LYS A 31 -7.15 -21.12 -8.79
CA LYS A 31 -6.57 -22.15 -9.64
C LYS A 31 -5.18 -22.61 -9.17
N LEU A 32 -4.33 -21.69 -8.71
CA LEU A 32 -2.95 -22.00 -8.28
C LEU A 32 -2.89 -22.52 -6.84
N HIS A 33 -3.66 -21.94 -5.92
CA HIS A 33 -3.55 -22.18 -4.47
C HIS A 33 -4.77 -22.88 -3.85
N GLY A 34 -5.87 -23.00 -4.59
CA GLY A 34 -7.11 -23.60 -4.11
C GLY A 34 -8.03 -22.63 -3.38
N GLN A 35 -9.31 -23.03 -3.26
CA GLN A 35 -10.35 -22.22 -2.60
C GLN A 35 -10.05 -21.99 -1.12
N ALA A 36 -9.53 -22.99 -0.41
CA ALA A 36 -9.25 -22.87 1.02
C ALA A 36 -8.21 -21.78 1.33
N ALA A 37 -7.13 -21.70 0.54
CA ALA A 37 -6.11 -20.66 0.69
C ALA A 37 -6.67 -19.27 0.35
N TYR A 38 -7.55 -19.19 -0.65
CA TYR A 38 -8.25 -17.95 -0.99
C TYR A 38 -9.15 -17.46 0.14
N ASP A 39 -9.96 -18.35 0.72
CA ASP A 39 -10.87 -18.04 1.80
C ASP A 39 -10.12 -17.65 3.09
N GLU A 40 -8.99 -18.31 3.38
CA GLU A 40 -8.12 -17.94 4.50
C GLU A 40 -7.58 -16.51 4.35
N LYS A 41 -7.17 -16.12 3.14
CA LYS A 41 -6.54 -14.82 2.89
C LYS A 41 -7.53 -13.68 2.70
N PHE A 42 -8.67 -13.94 2.05
CA PHE A 42 -9.59 -12.93 1.57
C PHE A 42 -11.05 -13.13 2.00
N GLY A 43 -11.37 -14.21 2.71
CA GLY A 43 -12.75 -14.55 3.10
C GLY A 43 -13.44 -13.44 3.86
N ASP A 44 -12.73 -12.74 4.74
CA ASP A 44 -13.26 -11.60 5.49
C ASP A 44 -13.68 -10.43 4.56
N LEU A 45 -12.95 -10.21 3.46
CA LEU A 45 -13.31 -9.21 2.45
C LEU A 45 -14.53 -9.66 1.65
N GLU A 46 -14.58 -10.93 1.25
CA GLU A 46 -15.69 -11.50 0.49
C GLU A 46 -17.00 -11.49 1.31
N ALA A 47 -16.92 -11.72 2.62
CA ALA A 47 -18.06 -11.68 3.53
C ALA A 47 -18.73 -10.29 3.59
N ILE A 48 -17.97 -9.22 3.37
CA ILE A 48 -18.49 -7.84 3.29
C ILE A 48 -18.78 -7.39 1.85
N GLY A 49 -18.84 -8.34 0.90
CA GLY A 49 -19.11 -8.06 -0.52
C GLY A 49 -17.95 -7.37 -1.24
N CYS A 50 -16.74 -7.44 -0.70
CA CYS A 50 -15.54 -6.92 -1.34
C CYS A 50 -14.78 -8.03 -2.04
N TRP A 51 -14.51 -7.84 -3.33
CA TRP A 51 -13.63 -8.74 -4.09
C TRP A 51 -12.24 -8.81 -3.44
N GLY A 52 -11.81 -10.00 -3.04
CA GLY A 52 -10.60 -10.21 -2.24
C GLY A 52 -9.29 -9.68 -2.84
N THR A 53 -9.02 -10.00 -4.10
CA THR A 53 -7.77 -9.60 -4.80
C THR A 53 -7.73 -8.15 -5.26
N TRP A 54 -8.82 -7.39 -5.11
CA TRP A 54 -8.85 -5.98 -5.53
C TRP A 54 -8.43 -5.07 -4.37
N GLU A 55 -7.30 -4.38 -4.50
CA GLU A 55 -6.74 -3.47 -3.49
C GLU A 55 -6.85 -4.01 -2.05
N PRO A 56 -6.35 -5.23 -1.77
CA PRO A 56 -6.54 -5.90 -0.48
C PRO A 56 -5.96 -5.08 0.67
N CYS A 57 -4.82 -4.40 0.43
CA CYS A 57 -4.18 -3.52 1.42
C CYS A 57 -5.13 -2.40 1.89
N HIS A 58 -5.77 -1.69 0.96
CA HIS A 58 -6.72 -0.62 1.30
C HIS A 58 -7.86 -1.16 2.14
N LYS A 59 -8.48 -2.26 1.70
CA LYS A 59 -9.68 -2.78 2.36
C LYS A 59 -9.39 -3.38 3.74
N GLN A 60 -8.30 -4.14 3.86
CA GLN A 60 -7.93 -4.77 5.13
C GLN A 60 -7.47 -3.72 6.15
N MET A 61 -6.58 -2.80 5.75
CA MET A 61 -6.08 -1.78 6.67
C MET A 61 -7.17 -0.77 7.02
N LEU A 62 -7.77 -0.12 6.02
CA LEU A 62 -8.77 0.93 6.25
C LEU A 62 -10.04 0.38 6.88
N GLY A 63 -10.46 -0.83 6.49
CA GLY A 63 -11.59 -1.53 7.11
C GLY A 63 -11.39 -1.79 8.61
N HIS A 64 -10.14 -1.86 9.07
CA HIS A 64 -9.77 -2.00 10.48
C HIS A 64 -9.36 -0.67 11.13
N GLY A 65 -9.64 0.47 10.47
CA GLY A 65 -9.31 1.81 10.98
C GLY A 65 -7.83 2.17 10.89
N ILE A 66 -7.03 1.41 10.13
CA ILE A 66 -5.61 1.66 9.91
C ILE A 66 -5.46 2.46 8.62
N VAL A 67 -4.91 3.67 8.73
CA VAL A 67 -4.74 4.58 7.59
C VAL A 67 -3.46 4.29 6.82
N GLY A 68 -3.52 4.46 5.50
CA GLY A 68 -2.35 4.41 4.61
C GLY A 68 -1.74 5.79 4.35
N VAL A 69 -0.45 5.82 4.02
CA VAL A 69 0.24 7.00 3.49
C VAL A 69 0.88 6.61 2.17
N GLU A 70 0.50 7.29 1.10
CA GLU A 70 0.97 7.02 -0.26
C GLU A 70 1.93 8.10 -0.75
N ASN A 71 2.72 7.75 -1.77
CA ASN A 71 3.71 8.64 -2.39
C ASN A 71 4.72 9.24 -1.39
N LEU A 72 5.01 8.49 -0.32
CA LEU A 72 5.98 8.91 0.68
C LEU A 72 7.38 9.01 0.04
N GLY A 73 7.99 10.18 0.16
CA GLY A 73 9.27 10.52 -0.46
C GLY A 73 10.23 11.18 0.52
N GLY A 74 11.14 12.00 0.00
CA GLY A 74 12.15 12.68 0.79
C GLY A 74 13.29 11.75 1.21
N ASN A 75 13.53 11.69 2.52
CA ASN A 75 14.70 11.11 3.16
C ASN A 75 14.45 9.70 3.74
N LEU A 76 13.65 8.87 3.06
CA LEU A 76 13.33 7.52 3.54
C LEU A 76 14.57 6.66 3.79
N ASP A 77 15.58 6.76 2.92
CA ASP A 77 16.83 6.01 3.05
C ASP A 77 17.58 6.34 4.36
N LYS A 78 17.42 7.58 4.87
CA LYS A 78 18.03 8.02 6.12
C LYS A 78 17.46 7.31 7.35
N VAL A 79 16.22 6.80 7.27
CA VAL A 79 15.51 6.17 8.39
C VAL A 79 15.14 4.70 8.14
N SER A 80 15.50 4.15 6.98
CA SER A 80 15.20 2.76 6.62
C SER A 80 15.85 1.78 7.60
N GLY A 81 15.07 0.83 8.10
CA GLY A 81 15.51 -0.15 9.11
C GLY A 81 15.72 0.42 10.52
N LYS A 82 15.35 1.68 10.77
CA LYS A 82 15.47 2.35 12.08
C LYS A 82 14.12 2.46 12.76
N ARG A 83 14.15 2.54 14.10
CA ARG A 83 12.97 2.94 14.90
C ARG A 83 13.02 4.46 15.04
N PHE A 84 11.94 5.13 14.66
CA PHE A 84 11.78 6.58 14.76
C PHE A 84 10.34 6.93 15.10
N ARG A 85 10.10 8.18 15.49
CA ARG A 85 8.75 8.71 15.71
C ARG A 85 8.22 9.30 14.41
N PHE A 86 7.08 8.82 13.94
CA PHE A 86 6.46 9.25 12.69
C PHE A 86 5.31 10.20 12.97
N PHE A 87 5.36 11.39 12.38
CA PHE A 87 4.33 12.41 12.46
C PHE A 87 3.67 12.57 11.10
N CYS A 88 2.35 12.37 11.06
CA CYS A 88 1.52 12.45 9.87
C CYS A 88 0.20 13.11 10.27
N PHE A 89 0.13 14.43 10.15
CA PHE A 89 -1.04 15.23 10.57
C PHE A 89 -1.86 15.67 9.35
N PRO A 90 -2.98 14.99 9.05
CA PRO A 90 -3.79 15.31 7.88
C PRO A 90 -4.51 16.65 8.01
N LEU A 91 -4.80 17.27 6.86
CA LEU A 91 -5.70 18.42 6.82
C LEU A 91 -7.10 17.99 7.25
N ARG A 92 -7.74 18.82 8.08
CA ARG A 92 -9.09 18.55 8.58
C ARG A 92 -10.15 18.95 7.55
N TRP A 93 -10.31 18.14 6.51
CA TRP A 93 -11.35 18.33 5.51
C TRP A 93 -12.69 17.80 6.02
N TYR A 94 -13.75 18.60 5.89
CA TYR A 94 -15.09 18.17 6.27
C TYR A 94 -15.53 17.02 5.35
N LEU A 95 -15.82 15.85 5.94
CA LEU A 95 -16.14 14.61 5.21
C LEU A 95 -15.04 14.18 4.22
N GLY A 96 -13.77 14.49 4.49
CA GLY A 96 -12.65 14.04 3.66
C GLY A 96 -12.25 12.60 3.96
N ASP A 97 -12.09 11.79 2.91
CA ASP A 97 -11.58 10.41 2.98
C ASP A 97 -10.03 10.33 2.97
N GLY A 98 -9.37 11.48 2.75
CA GLY A 98 -7.92 11.60 2.70
C GLY A 98 -7.49 13.07 2.54
N SER A 99 -6.20 13.34 2.72
CA SER A 99 -5.64 14.67 2.49
C SER A 99 -4.14 14.60 2.21
N MET A 100 -3.59 15.64 1.58
CA MET A 100 -2.14 15.83 1.51
C MET A 100 -1.57 16.07 2.91
N VAL A 101 -0.44 15.42 3.20
CA VAL A 101 0.22 15.52 4.50
C VAL A 101 1.70 15.77 4.32
N ARG A 102 2.24 16.65 5.16
CA ARG A 102 3.69 16.75 5.36
C ARG A 102 4.12 15.73 6.41
N CYS A 103 4.74 14.64 5.96
CA CYS A 103 5.21 13.59 6.84
C CYS A 103 6.57 13.97 7.44
N VAL A 104 6.77 13.72 8.73
CA VAL A 104 8.01 14.03 9.45
C VAL A 104 8.46 12.82 10.26
N ALA A 105 9.75 12.51 10.20
CA ALA A 105 10.39 11.55 11.08
C ALA A 105 11.25 12.28 12.12
N GLU A 106 11.09 11.93 13.38
CA GLU A 106 11.96 12.33 14.49
C GLU A 106 12.81 11.13 14.91
N ILE A 107 14.13 11.29 14.85
CA ILE A 107 15.13 10.27 15.15
C ILE A 107 16.37 10.96 15.73
N ASP A 108 17.14 10.24 16.55
CA ASP A 108 18.48 10.69 16.94
C ASP A 108 19.39 10.74 15.70
N GLU A 109 20.21 11.79 15.59
CA GLU A 109 21.12 11.96 14.46
C GLU A 109 22.15 10.82 14.39
N ASP A 110 22.56 10.29 15.54
CA ASP A 110 23.51 9.16 15.63
C ASP A 110 22.92 7.85 15.08
N ASP A 111 21.59 7.71 15.09
CA ASP A 111 20.88 6.54 14.57
C ASP A 111 20.57 6.63 13.07
N MET A 112 20.76 7.79 12.45
CA MET A 112 20.45 8.03 11.06
C MET A 112 21.41 7.30 10.11
N ASN A 113 20.89 6.72 9.03
CA ASN A 113 21.74 6.10 8.01
C ASN A 113 22.57 7.17 7.28
N ASN A 114 23.87 6.90 7.12
CA ASN A 114 24.75 7.73 6.32
C ASN A 114 24.54 7.46 4.82
N VAL A 115 23.58 8.17 4.22
CA VAL A 115 23.25 8.12 2.80
C VAL A 115 23.38 9.52 2.17
N PRO A 116 23.64 9.62 0.86
CA PRO A 116 23.78 10.92 0.20
C PRO A 116 22.57 11.84 0.39
N GLU A 117 22.81 13.15 0.48
CA GLU A 117 21.72 14.12 0.54
C GLU A 117 20.93 14.12 -0.77
N ARG A 118 19.61 14.05 -0.67
CA ARG A 118 18.75 14.09 -1.84
C ARG A 118 18.48 15.54 -2.24
N THR A 119 18.95 15.91 -3.42
CA THR A 119 18.66 17.23 -3.99
C THR A 119 17.48 17.15 -4.95
N TYR A 120 16.52 18.05 -4.78
CA TYR A 120 15.37 18.17 -5.68
C TYR A 120 15.48 19.48 -6.45
N SER A 121 15.42 19.40 -7.78
CA SER A 121 15.57 20.57 -8.64
C SER A 121 14.39 21.55 -8.52
N TYR A 122 13.18 21.05 -8.25
CA TYR A 122 11.97 21.85 -8.03
C TYR A 122 11.01 21.11 -7.12
N GLY A 123 10.46 21.80 -6.10
CA GLY A 123 9.24 21.44 -5.36
C GLY A 123 8.94 19.95 -5.17
N GLY A 124 9.97 19.13 -4.95
CA GLY A 124 9.80 17.68 -4.81
C GLY A 124 8.86 17.44 -3.66
N CYS A 125 7.86 16.57 -3.82
CA CYS A 125 6.88 16.26 -2.78
C CYS A 125 7.60 16.12 -1.43
N ILE A 126 7.42 17.15 -0.61
CA ILE A 126 8.02 17.31 0.69
C ILE A 126 7.00 16.87 1.73
#